data_AF-A0A8T3EB76-F1
#
_entry.id   AF-A0A8T3EB76-F1
#
_cell.length_a   1.000
_cell.length_b   1.000
_cell.length_c   1.000
_cell.angle_alpha   90.00
_cell.angle_beta   90.00
_cell.angle_gamma   90.00
#
_symmetry.space_group_name_H-M   'P 1'
#
loop_
_entity.id
_entity.type
_entity.pdbx_description
1 polymer ?
#
loop_
_entity_poly.entity_id
_entity_poly.type
_entity_poly.pdbx_seq_one_letter_code
_entity_poly.pdbx_strand_id
1 'polypeptide(L)'
;MMSSAPAGLCFVVLSLVMAIALTLDSTGENGEKDHLLTENSRETGTLSGCVLSCTAQTYRQLLYRRDTRTVRFHQATTGDLGEHCWSTQIKSGVGERLQNTYIVVPVDKVTVSEAQHGLQPTFLHQQGELKLHTGPTAISEECGLRFDVTEAFASSMNRLKFCAKIIPQLNNLWRNIKCEPFLVTVWLRQHHSPT
;
A
#
# COMPACT_ATOMS: atom_id res chain seq x y z
N MET A 1 -27.25 -46.41 73.40
CA MET A 1 -25.95 -47.00 73.01
C MET A 1 -25.61 -46.50 71.62
N MET A 2 -24.36 -46.09 71.44
CA MET A 2 -23.80 -45.38 70.28
C MET A 2 -23.87 -46.15 68.96
N SER A 3 -23.92 -45.44 67.82
CA SER A 3 -22.93 -45.49 66.71
C SER A 3 -23.46 -44.66 65.52
N SER A 4 -22.90 -43.48 65.26
CA SER A 4 -21.85 -43.20 64.26
C SER A 4 -22.34 -43.12 62.80
N ALA A 5 -22.23 -41.92 62.23
CA ALA A 5 -22.31 -41.62 60.81
C ALA A 5 -21.24 -42.38 59.98
N PRO A 6 -21.39 -42.37 58.64
CA PRO A 6 -20.30 -41.81 57.85
C PRO A 6 -20.82 -40.79 56.84
N ALA A 7 -20.52 -39.52 57.12
CA ALA A 7 -20.35 -38.49 56.12
C ALA A 7 -19.06 -38.82 55.35
N GLY A 8 -19.16 -39.40 54.16
CA GLY A 8 -17.96 -39.85 53.45
C GLY A 8 -18.08 -40.19 51.98
N LEU A 9 -19.23 -39.92 51.33
CA LEU A 9 -19.44 -40.29 49.93
C LEU A 9 -19.88 -39.15 49.01
N CYS A 10 -20.21 -37.96 49.54
CA CYS A 10 -20.55 -36.79 48.71
C CYS A 10 -19.34 -35.95 48.26
N PHE A 11 -18.17 -36.11 48.86
CA PHE A 11 -17.01 -35.26 48.55
C PHE A 11 -16.14 -35.75 47.37
N VAL A 12 -16.26 -37.01 46.96
CA VAL A 12 -15.40 -37.56 45.88
C VAL A 12 -15.99 -37.33 44.49
N VAL A 13 -17.32 -37.17 44.37
CA VAL A 13 -17.96 -36.96 43.06
C VAL A 13 -17.93 -35.49 42.63
N LEU A 14 -17.87 -34.52 43.56
CA LEU A 14 -17.75 -33.10 43.22
C LEU A 14 -16.35 -32.71 42.69
N SER A 15 -15.30 -33.42 43.09
CA SER A 15 -13.93 -33.14 42.60
C SER A 15 -13.67 -33.65 41.18
N LEU A 16 -14.46 -34.60 40.67
CA LEU A 16 -14.31 -35.09 39.30
C LEU A 16 -14.96 -34.14 38.27
N VAL A 17 -15.97 -33.37 38.67
CA VAL A 17 -16.65 -32.40 37.78
C VAL A 17 -15.82 -31.12 37.62
N MET A 18 -15.03 -30.72 38.62
CA MET A 18 -14.11 -29.58 38.50
C MET A 18 -12.81 -29.91 37.73
N ALA A 19 -12.49 -31.20 37.52
CA ALA A 19 -11.37 -31.61 36.68
C ALA A 19 -11.71 -31.62 35.17
N ILE A 20 -13.00 -31.56 34.81
CA ILE A 20 -13.46 -31.49 33.40
C ILE A 20 -13.73 -30.04 32.98
N ALA A 21 -13.77 -29.09 33.91
CA ALA A 21 -13.95 -27.67 33.62
C ALA A 21 -12.66 -26.90 33.26
N LEU A 22 -11.49 -27.58 33.20
CA LEU A 22 -10.19 -26.94 32.95
C LEU A 22 -9.45 -27.40 31.68
N THR A 23 -10.13 -28.02 30.72
CA THR A 23 -9.50 -28.43 29.44
C THR A 23 -10.31 -28.10 28.19
N LEU A 24 -11.00 -26.96 28.17
CA LEU A 24 -11.52 -26.37 26.93
C LEU A 24 -11.27 -24.85 26.93
N ASP A 25 -9.99 -24.47 27.02
CA ASP A 25 -9.55 -23.12 26.66
C ASP A 25 -8.14 -23.20 26.07
N SER A 26 -8.07 -23.74 24.86
CA SER A 26 -6.89 -23.66 23.99
C SER A 26 -7.34 -23.96 22.55
N THR A 27 -8.36 -23.25 22.07
CA THR A 27 -8.49 -23.01 20.63
C THR A 27 -7.84 -21.66 20.40
N GLY A 28 -6.61 -21.70 19.89
CA GLY A 28 -5.71 -20.57 19.81
C GLY A 28 -6.33 -19.35 19.15
N GLU A 29 -6.63 -18.34 19.96
CA GLU A 29 -6.41 -16.95 19.59
C GLU A 29 -4.90 -16.71 19.53
N ASN A 30 -4.28 -16.99 18.38
CA ASN A 30 -3.21 -16.13 17.85
C ASN A 30 -2.79 -16.63 16.46
N GLY A 31 -3.25 -15.93 15.43
CA GLY A 31 -2.83 -16.23 14.06
C GLY A 31 -3.41 -15.29 13.01
N GLU A 32 -3.92 -14.12 13.38
CA GLU A 32 -4.45 -13.13 12.44
C GLU A 32 -3.88 -11.74 12.74
N LYS A 33 -2.56 -11.68 12.91
CA LYS A 33 -1.85 -10.41 13.08
C LYS A 33 -0.48 -10.36 12.41
N ASP A 34 -0.21 -11.21 11.41
CA ASP A 34 1.08 -11.17 10.69
C ASP A 34 0.97 -11.25 9.15
N HIS A 35 -0.23 -11.01 8.59
CA HIS A 35 -0.40 -10.89 7.13
C HIS A 35 -0.34 -9.45 6.60
N LEU A 36 -0.16 -8.45 7.46
CA LEU A 36 0.02 -7.06 7.01
C LEU A 36 1.47 -6.69 6.65
N LEU A 37 2.45 -7.56 6.92
CA LEU A 37 3.87 -7.26 6.68
C LEU A 37 4.67 -8.38 5.99
N THR A 38 4.01 -9.40 5.45
CA THR A 38 4.72 -10.54 4.85
C THR A 38 4.19 -10.89 3.47
N GLU A 39 4.33 -9.99 2.49
CA GLU A 39 4.45 -10.40 1.08
C GLU A 39 4.96 -9.27 0.16
N ASN A 40 6.29 -9.12 0.06
CA ASN A 40 7.04 -8.75 -1.15
C ASN A 40 8.49 -8.38 -0.79
N SER A 41 9.25 -9.34 -0.26
CA SER A 41 10.69 -9.16 -0.02
C SER A 41 11.53 -9.83 -1.10
N ARG A 42 11.27 -9.52 -2.38
CA ARG A 42 12.12 -10.00 -3.49
C ARG A 42 12.69 -8.93 -4.42
N GLU A 43 12.55 -7.66 -4.04
CA GLU A 43 13.29 -6.55 -4.66
C GLU A 43 13.40 -5.37 -3.68
N THR A 44 13.75 -5.67 -2.42
CA THR A 44 13.96 -4.65 -1.38
C THR A 44 15.34 -4.03 -1.53
N GLY A 45 15.50 -3.23 -2.59
CA GLY A 45 16.31 -2.03 -2.46
C GLY A 45 15.76 -1.23 -1.27
N THR A 46 16.63 -0.61 -0.49
CA THR A 46 16.23 0.20 0.67
C THR A 46 15.27 1.28 0.18
N LEU A 47 14.01 1.29 0.65
CA LEU A 47 13.03 2.30 0.26
C LEU A 47 13.60 3.69 0.54
N SER A 48 13.45 4.61 -0.41
CA SER A 48 13.93 5.98 -0.22
C SER A 48 13.19 6.67 0.94
N GLY A 49 13.85 7.65 1.57
CA GLY A 49 13.25 8.45 2.63
C GLY A 49 11.95 9.13 2.20
N CYS A 50 11.84 9.55 0.93
CA CYS A 50 10.60 10.12 0.38
C CYS A 50 9.47 9.09 0.30
N VAL A 51 9.74 7.85 -0.13
CA VAL A 51 8.72 6.80 -0.16
C VAL A 51 8.24 6.48 1.26
N LEU A 52 9.14 6.34 2.21
CA LEU A 52 8.79 6.07 3.62
C LEU A 52 7.97 7.22 4.23
N SER A 53 8.39 8.46 4.03
CA SER A 53 7.68 9.65 4.52
C SER A 53 6.28 9.76 3.91
N CYS A 54 6.17 9.62 2.58
CA CYS A 54 4.88 9.65 1.89
C CYS A 54 3.97 8.49 2.30
N THR A 55 4.52 7.30 2.53
CA THR A 55 3.79 6.14 3.05
C THR A 55 3.18 6.48 4.41
N ALA A 56 4.01 6.96 5.36
CA ALA A 56 3.54 7.31 6.70
C ALA A 56 2.44 8.38 6.69
N GLN A 57 2.63 9.45 5.91
CA GLN A 57 1.63 10.51 5.77
C GLN A 57 0.33 10.01 5.14
N THR A 58 0.44 9.21 4.07
CA THR A 58 -0.71 8.66 3.36
C THR A 58 -1.52 7.75 4.27
N TYR A 59 -0.89 6.80 4.96
CA TYR A 59 -1.60 5.89 5.87
C TYR A 59 -2.21 6.62 7.07
N ARG A 60 -1.54 7.63 7.61
CA ARG A 60 -2.13 8.51 8.64
C ARG A 60 -3.41 9.18 8.14
N GLN A 61 -3.40 9.69 6.90
CA GLN A 61 -4.57 10.32 6.29
C GLN A 61 -5.71 9.31 6.06
N LEU A 62 -5.41 8.11 5.59
CA LEU A 62 -6.41 7.05 5.38
C LEU A 62 -7.10 6.66 6.68
N LEU A 63 -6.31 6.44 7.75
CA LEU A 63 -6.83 6.13 9.08
C LEU A 63 -7.74 7.25 9.62
N TYR A 64 -7.31 8.50 9.49
CA TYR A 64 -8.10 9.65 9.93
C TYR A 64 -9.43 9.76 9.17
N ARG A 65 -9.43 9.50 7.86
CA ARG A 65 -10.64 9.57 7.01
C ARG A 65 -11.48 8.29 7.03
N ARG A 66 -11.05 7.24 7.76
CA ARG A 66 -11.64 5.89 7.73
C ARG A 66 -11.76 5.34 6.31
N ASP A 67 -10.76 5.62 5.49
CA ASP A 67 -10.68 5.17 4.12
C ASP A 67 -10.15 3.73 4.06
N THR A 68 -10.90 2.86 3.40
CA THR A 68 -10.60 1.42 3.35
C THR A 68 -9.77 1.02 2.13
N ARG A 69 -9.37 1.99 1.30
CA ARG A 69 -8.52 1.74 0.14
C ARG A 69 -7.12 1.32 0.56
N THR A 70 -6.55 0.37 -0.17
CA THR A 70 -5.15 -0.06 -0.02
C THR A 70 -4.27 0.80 -0.91
N VAL A 71 -3.15 1.33 -0.38
CA VAL A 71 -2.19 2.12 -1.15
C VAL A 71 -0.82 1.46 -1.11
N ARG A 72 -0.21 1.25 -2.28
CA ARG A 72 1.09 0.57 -2.41
C ARG A 72 2.07 1.45 -3.16
N PHE A 73 3.33 1.43 -2.72
CA PHE A 73 4.41 2.28 -3.21
C PHE A 73 5.48 1.43 -3.87
N HIS A 74 6.01 1.87 -5.01
CA HIS A 74 7.01 1.14 -5.78
C HIS A 74 8.12 2.09 -6.20
N GLN A 75 9.35 1.77 -5.79
CA GLN A 75 10.55 2.49 -6.21
C GLN A 75 10.73 2.35 -7.73
N ALA A 76 11.26 3.39 -8.38
CA ALA A 76 11.70 3.26 -9.75
C ALA A 76 12.95 2.39 -9.85
N THR A 77 13.08 1.70 -10.99
CA THR A 77 14.35 1.19 -11.48
C THR A 77 14.92 2.18 -12.48
N THR A 78 16.24 2.33 -12.50
CA THR A 78 16.91 3.15 -13.51
C THR A 78 16.77 2.47 -14.87
N GLY A 79 16.19 3.17 -15.83
CA GLY A 79 16.13 2.78 -17.24
C GLY A 79 17.29 3.38 -18.04
N ASP A 80 17.22 3.25 -19.35
CA ASP A 80 18.21 3.84 -20.26
C ASP A 80 18.11 5.39 -20.22
N LEU A 81 19.22 6.09 -20.47
CA LEU A 81 19.24 7.56 -20.65
C LEU A 81 18.61 8.38 -19.50
N GLY A 82 18.65 7.89 -18.26
CA GLY A 82 18.13 8.60 -17.08
C GLY A 82 16.62 8.44 -16.87
N GLU A 83 16.02 7.41 -17.46
CA GLU A 83 14.62 7.06 -17.26
C GLU A 83 14.36 6.44 -15.87
N HIS A 84 13.13 6.64 -15.40
CA HIS A 84 12.58 5.96 -14.22
C HIS A 84 11.54 4.95 -14.70
N CYS A 85 11.74 3.68 -14.37
CA CYS A 85 10.95 2.57 -14.89
C CYS A 85 10.29 1.76 -13.78
N TRP A 86 9.06 1.32 -14.01
CA TRP A 86 8.28 0.46 -13.12
C TRP A 86 7.71 -0.73 -13.89
N SER A 87 7.54 -1.87 -13.21
CA SER A 87 6.80 -3.00 -13.78
C SER A 87 5.32 -2.65 -13.88
N THR A 88 4.71 -2.87 -15.05
CA THR A 88 3.25 -2.78 -15.24
C THR A 88 2.51 -3.99 -14.67
N GLN A 89 3.23 -5.07 -14.35
CA GLN A 89 2.68 -6.29 -13.74
C GLN A 89 2.49 -6.11 -12.23
N ILE A 90 1.59 -5.22 -11.85
CA ILE A 90 1.23 -4.97 -10.46
C ILE A 90 0.28 -6.07 -9.97
N LYS A 91 0.68 -6.77 -8.90
CA LYS A 91 -0.12 -7.84 -8.30
C LYS A 91 -1.34 -7.26 -7.59
N SER A 92 -2.54 -7.76 -7.86
CA SER A 92 -3.73 -7.47 -7.06
C SER A 92 -3.74 -8.29 -5.76
N GLY A 93 -4.33 -7.75 -4.70
CA GLY A 93 -4.72 -8.56 -3.54
C GLY A 93 -6.02 -9.34 -3.80
N VAL A 94 -6.32 -10.33 -2.95
CA VAL A 94 -7.58 -11.07 -3.01
C VAL A 94 -8.76 -10.11 -2.84
N GLY A 95 -9.66 -10.10 -3.82
CA GLY A 95 -10.83 -9.21 -3.84
C GLY A 95 -10.48 -7.73 -4.03
N GLU A 96 -9.29 -7.37 -4.53
CA GLU A 96 -8.93 -5.98 -4.79
C GLU A 96 -9.02 -5.62 -6.28
N ARG A 97 -9.53 -4.41 -6.56
CA ARG A 97 -9.56 -3.82 -7.90
C ARG A 97 -8.73 -2.54 -7.94
N LEU A 98 -7.81 -2.45 -8.89
CA LEU A 98 -7.04 -1.23 -9.13
C LEU A 98 -7.99 -0.07 -9.45
N GLN A 99 -7.85 1.03 -8.72
CA GLN A 99 -8.59 2.28 -8.98
C GLN A 99 -7.74 3.27 -9.73
N ASN A 100 -6.54 3.53 -9.24
CA ASN A 100 -5.66 4.55 -9.78
C ASN A 100 -4.20 4.15 -9.67
N THR A 101 -3.42 4.63 -10.62
CA THR A 101 -1.96 4.56 -10.58
C THR A 101 -1.39 5.93 -10.84
N TYR A 102 -0.47 6.36 -9.99
CA TYR A 102 0.19 7.66 -10.08
C TYR A 102 1.70 7.50 -10.09
N ILE A 103 2.38 8.31 -10.88
CA ILE A 103 3.79 8.63 -10.62
C ILE A 103 3.83 9.85 -9.73
N VAL A 104 4.54 9.76 -8.61
CA VAL A 104 4.74 10.84 -7.66
C VAL A 104 6.14 11.40 -7.85
N VAL A 105 6.22 12.71 -8.07
CA VAL A 105 7.48 13.46 -8.12
C VAL A 105 7.60 14.27 -6.82
N PRO A 106 8.49 13.88 -5.90
CA PRO A 106 8.60 14.52 -4.58
C PRO A 106 9.23 15.90 -4.69
N VAL A 107 8.40 16.94 -4.57
CA VAL A 107 8.81 18.35 -4.61
C VAL A 107 8.13 19.12 -3.48
N ASP A 108 8.73 20.23 -3.07
CA ASP A 108 8.08 21.18 -2.17
C ASP A 108 7.00 21.97 -2.92
N LYS A 109 5.73 21.72 -2.61
CA LYS A 109 4.59 22.40 -3.27
C LYS A 109 4.59 23.93 -3.09
N VAL A 110 5.26 24.44 -2.05
CA VAL A 110 5.35 25.89 -1.77
C VAL A 110 6.17 26.63 -2.83
N THR A 111 7.06 25.93 -3.56
CA THR A 111 8.02 26.54 -4.49
C THR A 111 7.71 26.27 -5.96
N VAL A 112 6.68 25.48 -6.26
CA VAL A 112 6.33 25.08 -7.64
C VAL A 112 5.06 25.81 -8.07
N SER A 113 5.21 26.79 -8.96
CA SER A 113 4.09 27.34 -9.73
C SER A 113 3.45 26.22 -10.55
N GLU A 114 2.12 26.09 -10.52
CA GLU A 114 1.34 25.06 -11.25
C GLU A 114 1.54 25.09 -12.79
N ALA A 115 2.25 26.09 -13.30
CA ALA A 115 2.56 26.22 -14.71
C ALA A 115 3.88 25.49 -15.06
N GLN A 116 3.75 24.46 -15.91
CA GLN A 116 4.79 23.64 -16.59
C GLN A 116 5.10 22.30 -15.88
N HIS A 117 4.47 21.22 -16.35
CA HIS A 117 4.62 19.87 -15.79
C HIS A 117 5.27 18.93 -16.80
N GLY A 118 6.50 18.51 -16.53
CA GLY A 118 7.31 17.75 -17.49
C GLY A 118 7.62 16.34 -17.02
N LEU A 119 6.64 15.42 -17.08
CA LEU A 119 6.94 13.99 -17.07
C LEU A 119 6.53 13.41 -18.42
N GLN A 120 7.49 12.87 -19.17
CA GLN A 120 7.24 12.32 -20.50
C GLN A 120 7.40 10.80 -20.45
N PRO A 121 6.40 10.02 -20.89
CA PRO A 121 6.57 8.59 -21.13
C PRO A 121 7.61 8.40 -22.24
N THR A 122 8.50 7.42 -22.09
CA THR A 122 9.60 7.22 -23.05
C THR A 122 9.28 6.22 -24.16
N PHE A 123 8.05 5.69 -24.19
CA PHE A 123 7.60 4.79 -25.26
C PHE A 123 7.47 5.51 -26.61
N LEU A 124 8.08 4.92 -27.64
CA LEU A 124 7.97 5.39 -29.02
C LEU A 124 6.49 5.51 -29.43
N HIS A 125 6.14 6.72 -29.91
CA HIS A 125 4.87 7.17 -30.53
C HIS A 125 3.84 7.93 -29.68
N GLN A 126 3.99 8.06 -28.36
CA GLN A 126 3.18 9.01 -27.58
C GLN A 126 4.08 10.10 -27.01
N GLN A 127 4.27 11.17 -27.78
CA GLN A 127 5.06 12.35 -27.38
C GLN A 127 4.31 13.30 -26.43
N GLY A 128 3.28 12.83 -25.73
CA GLY A 128 2.48 13.65 -24.82
C GLY A 128 3.10 13.75 -23.42
N GLU A 129 3.06 14.93 -22.83
CA GLU A 129 3.32 15.10 -21.40
C GLU A 129 2.23 14.41 -20.58
N LEU A 130 2.63 13.76 -19.49
CA LEU A 130 1.67 13.21 -18.54
C LEU A 130 0.92 14.35 -17.85
N LYS A 131 -0.39 14.15 -17.70
CA LYS A 131 -1.26 15.13 -17.05
C LYS A 131 -1.02 15.14 -15.55
N LEU A 132 -0.82 16.32 -14.99
CA LEU A 132 -0.84 16.51 -13.54
C LEU A 132 -2.25 16.20 -13.02
N HIS A 133 -2.32 15.42 -11.95
CA HIS A 133 -3.52 15.16 -11.19
C HIS A 133 -3.68 16.19 -10.05
N THR A 134 -4.73 17.02 -10.16
CA THR A 134 -5.10 18.04 -9.17
C THR A 134 -6.30 17.65 -8.30
N GLY A 135 -6.94 16.52 -8.59
CA GLY A 135 -8.12 16.04 -7.87
C GLY A 135 -7.81 15.42 -6.50
N PRO A 136 -8.86 15.11 -5.72
CA PRO A 136 -8.72 14.42 -4.45
C PRO A 136 -8.22 12.99 -4.67
N THR A 137 -7.24 12.55 -3.88
CA THR A 137 -6.71 11.18 -3.93
C THR A 137 -6.60 10.56 -2.54
N ALA A 138 -6.32 9.25 -2.52
CA ALA A 138 -5.95 8.52 -1.32
C ALA A 138 -4.55 8.92 -0.80
N ILE A 139 -3.71 9.51 -1.65
CA ILE A 139 -2.32 9.86 -1.37
C ILE A 139 -2.27 11.21 -0.65
N SER A 140 -1.37 11.36 0.32
CA SER A 140 -1.16 12.65 0.98
C SER A 140 -0.77 13.74 -0.04
N GLU A 141 -1.33 14.93 0.15
CA GLU A 141 -0.93 16.11 -0.64
C GLU A 141 0.54 16.49 -0.41
N GLU A 142 1.12 16.11 0.72
CA GLU A 142 2.52 16.42 1.07
C GLU A 142 3.54 15.58 0.29
N CYS A 143 3.09 14.55 -0.43
CA CYS A 143 3.97 13.65 -1.18
C CYS A 143 4.59 14.27 -2.44
N GLY A 144 4.04 15.38 -2.94
CA GLY A 144 4.52 16.07 -4.15
C GLY A 144 3.52 16.08 -5.30
N LEU A 145 4.03 16.23 -6.52
CA LEU A 145 3.22 16.26 -7.74
C LEU A 145 2.82 14.84 -8.15
N ARG A 146 1.62 14.69 -8.69
CA ARG A 146 1.05 13.38 -9.05
C ARG A 146 0.69 13.38 -10.52
N PHE A 147 1.13 12.38 -11.24
CA PHE A 147 0.85 12.20 -12.66
C PHE A 147 0.04 10.93 -12.86
N ASP A 148 -1.15 11.04 -13.43
CA ASP A 148 -2.03 9.89 -13.63
C ASP A 148 -1.51 9.02 -14.78
N VAL A 149 -1.24 7.77 -14.48
CA VAL A 149 -0.79 6.74 -15.43
C VAL A 149 -1.70 5.51 -15.39
N THR A 150 -2.89 5.63 -14.83
CA THR A 150 -3.81 4.50 -14.58
C THR A 150 -4.06 3.68 -15.84
N GLU A 151 -4.30 4.33 -16.99
CA GLU A 151 -4.55 3.64 -18.27
C GLU A 151 -3.39 2.73 -18.69
N ALA A 152 -2.14 3.13 -18.43
CA ALA A 152 -0.96 2.35 -18.80
C ALA A 152 -0.79 1.07 -17.95
N PHE A 153 -1.46 1.01 -16.79
CA PHE A 153 -1.43 -0.14 -15.87
C PHE A 153 -2.75 -0.92 -15.86
N ALA A 154 -3.84 -0.32 -16.31
CA ALA A 154 -5.15 -0.96 -16.44
C ALA A 154 -5.32 -1.68 -17.80
N SER A 155 -4.65 -1.20 -18.84
CA SER A 155 -4.72 -1.84 -20.16
C SER A 155 -3.90 -3.12 -20.20
N SER A 156 -4.45 -4.19 -20.78
CA SER A 156 -3.73 -5.43 -21.09
C SER A 156 -2.76 -5.24 -22.27
N MET A 157 -2.15 -4.07 -22.39
CA MET A 157 -1.04 -3.91 -23.32
C MET A 157 0.04 -4.89 -22.85
N ASN A 158 0.57 -5.71 -23.75
CA ASN A 158 1.66 -6.67 -23.52
C ASN A 158 3.00 -6.00 -23.15
N ARG A 159 2.96 -4.88 -22.42
CA ARG A 159 4.11 -4.13 -21.95
C ARG A 159 4.39 -4.61 -20.53
N LEU A 160 5.64 -4.96 -20.27
CA LEU A 160 6.10 -5.41 -18.95
C LEU A 160 6.63 -4.25 -18.09
N LYS A 161 6.90 -3.09 -18.71
CA LYS A 161 7.47 -1.92 -18.04
C LYS A 161 6.78 -0.65 -18.51
N PHE A 162 6.67 0.31 -17.60
CA PHE A 162 6.34 1.71 -17.84
C PHE A 162 7.55 2.57 -17.48
N CYS A 163 8.08 3.35 -18.42
CA CYS A 163 9.23 4.22 -18.20
C CYS A 163 8.86 5.67 -18.50
N ALA A 164 9.39 6.59 -17.69
CA ALA A 164 9.20 8.01 -17.89
C ALA A 164 10.47 8.79 -17.53
N LYS A 165 10.64 9.93 -18.18
CA LYS A 165 11.71 10.89 -17.90
C LYS A 165 11.12 12.21 -17.43
N ILE A 166 11.85 12.87 -16.54
CA ILE A 166 11.54 14.25 -16.19
C ILE A 166 12.07 15.15 -17.32
N ILE A 167 11.25 16.08 -17.81
CA ILE A 167 11.62 16.96 -18.92
C ILE A 167 12.53 18.09 -18.39
N PRO A 168 13.69 18.33 -19.00
CA PRO A 168 14.69 19.29 -18.53
C PRO A 168 14.30 20.77 -18.70
N GLN A 169 13.24 21.11 -19.44
CA GLN A 169 12.81 22.50 -19.65
C GLN A 169 12.38 23.22 -18.34
N LEU A 170 12.26 22.48 -17.25
CA LEU A 170 11.93 22.97 -15.92
C LEU A 170 13.18 23.07 -15.02
N ASN A 171 14.06 24.02 -15.31
CA ASN A 171 15.25 24.33 -14.49
C ASN A 171 14.93 24.57 -13.00
N ASN A 172 13.68 24.92 -12.66
CA ASN A 172 13.25 25.13 -11.28
C ASN A 172 12.74 23.85 -10.62
N LEU A 173 12.12 22.93 -11.37
CA LEU A 173 11.57 21.69 -10.82
C LEU A 173 12.69 20.72 -10.45
N TRP A 174 13.70 20.58 -11.31
CA TRP A 174 14.89 19.76 -11.04
C TRP A 174 15.65 20.16 -9.78
N ARG A 175 15.68 21.46 -9.46
CA ARG A 175 16.34 21.98 -8.25
C ARG A 175 15.54 21.70 -6.97
N ASN A 176 14.26 21.37 -7.10
CA ASN A 176 13.34 21.18 -5.98
C ASN A 176 12.91 19.73 -5.78
N ILE A 177 13.38 18.80 -6.63
CA ILE A 177 13.15 17.36 -6.45
C ILE A 177 14.02 16.87 -5.28
N LYS A 178 13.38 16.24 -4.29
CA LYS A 178 14.07 15.70 -3.10
C LYS A 178 14.64 14.31 -3.32
N CYS A 179 13.92 13.49 -4.08
CA CYS A 179 14.21 12.08 -4.31
C CYS A 179 13.77 11.64 -5.70
N GLU A 180 14.20 10.45 -6.10
CA GLU A 180 13.69 9.81 -7.32
C GLU A 180 12.15 9.71 -7.32
N PRO A 181 11.50 9.91 -8.48
CA PRO A 181 10.09 9.61 -8.65
C PRO A 181 9.77 8.16 -8.28
N PHE A 182 8.58 7.95 -7.74
CA PHE A 182 8.09 6.62 -7.39
C PHE A 182 6.65 6.42 -7.83
N LEU A 183 6.25 5.17 -8.00
CA LEU A 183 4.89 4.80 -8.40
C LEU A 183 4.04 4.55 -7.15
N VAL A 184 2.78 4.95 -7.22
CA VAL A 184 1.77 4.66 -6.19
C VAL A 184 0.54 4.05 -6.84
N THR A 185 0.09 2.90 -6.34
CA THR A 185 -1.14 2.24 -6.77
C THR A 185 -2.19 2.25 -5.67
N VAL A 186 -3.42 2.60 -6.03
CA VAL A 186 -4.57 2.68 -5.14
C VAL A 186 -5.57 1.59 -5.51
N TRP A 187 -5.98 0.82 -4.53
CA TRP A 187 -6.85 -0.36 -4.70
C TRP A 187 -8.10 -0.24 -3.84
N LEU A 188 -9.21 -0.72 -4.37
CA LEU A 188 -10.47 -0.82 -3.66
C LEU A 188 -10.76 -2.29 -3.36
N ARG A 189 -11.08 -2.60 -2.10
CA ARG A 189 -11.61 -3.92 -1.73
C ARG A 189 -13.03 -4.07 -2.25
N GLN A 190 -13.27 -5.15 -2.99
CA GLN A 190 -14.58 -5.59 -3.39
C GLN A 190 -15.13 -6.49 -2.28
N HIS A 191 -16.17 -6.02 -1.60
CA HIS A 191 -16.95 -6.91 -0.76
C HIS A 191 -17.72 -7.87 -1.67
N HIS A 192 -17.36 -9.15 -1.65
CA HIS A 192 -18.28 -10.18 -2.11
C HIS A 192 -19.46 -10.16 -1.14
N SER A 193 -20.63 -9.73 -1.60
CA SER A 193 -21.86 -10.06 -0.92
C SER A 193 -22.08 -11.56 -1.15
N PRO A 194 -22.21 -12.39 -0.10
CA PRO A 194 -22.60 -13.78 -0.28
C PRO A 194 -24.02 -13.77 -0.87
N THR A 195 -24.15 -14.23 -2.11
CA THR A 195 -25.42 -14.57 -2.75
C THR A 195 -25.93 -15.90 -2.25
#